data_AF-A0A970F4Q6-F1
#
_entry.id   AF-A0A970F4Q6-F1
#
_cell.length_a   1.000
_cell.length_b   1.000
_cell.length_c   1.000
_cell.angle_alpha   90.00
_cell.angle_beta   90.00
_cell.angle_gamma   90.00
#
_symmetry.space_group_name_H-M   'P 1'
#
loop_
_entity.id
_entity.type
_entity.pdbx_description
1 polymer ?
#
loop_
_entity_poly.entity_id
_entity_poly.type
_entity_poly.pdbx_seq_one_letter_code
_entity_poly.pdbx_strand_id
1 'polypeptide(L)'
;MGVSRLNKMTLLAEKEFHEGLLKKLQSIQSVEIEDILEVEENAEWLTTYFPELDKPDLTNMNQYNLWLNQIRQGIIFVRNNGSAKQKIRELRRTTYSLQELEEKFDEQALVDTLNQLTALKTNWENLLKTQKYWNEAQIWATQWSQYDIDPSYKLTTVETLLAKVPAELWEEVRAFLINQEDIYFELNYITEKEVRFSLALFKERLEKIQTQLVAFGVSFEQNPYGTNPKELFVQSKKELETIVEKIKHLTREIGYFKQRVVDLQLNEEILLAKIAREQVKEQLVYSKHLIVIRVWISTTEQEALVAALENEFNHSIYCSFDEPTRQQIETNQVPTKLKNNWFVAPFEILTAMYSVPKYEEIDPTPWMAPFYLVFFGMMVADLGYGALIFLATTFALRKLTLPKSTTKFVRLFQLLSISIMVWGIIYGSAFGLTLPFQLLAPTEDFMTIFALSVIFGGIQIYTGLFLAAKENIKKKQYLTAVSAGFSWQGILTGIFVAAAGSLVFDSSLLVTVGTALALFSAFLVIVIPMIQSKSKVGGFFSG
;
A
#
# COMPACT_ATOMS: atom_id res chain seq x y z
N MET A 1 -7.72 -8.69 29.03
CA MET A 1 -7.04 -8.99 27.75
C MET A 1 -8.05 -9.62 26.83
N GLY A 2 -7.97 -9.34 25.54
CA GLY A 2 -8.97 -9.75 24.55
C GLY A 2 -9.78 -8.60 23.98
N VAL A 3 -10.96 -8.90 23.44
CA VAL A 3 -11.82 -7.92 22.77
C VAL A 3 -12.39 -6.90 23.77
N SER A 4 -12.21 -5.61 23.48
CA SER A 4 -12.72 -4.50 24.29
C SER A 4 -14.20 -4.29 24.04
N ARG A 5 -14.95 -3.98 25.10
CA ARG A 5 -16.35 -3.58 24.94
C ARG A 5 -16.41 -2.18 24.32
N LEU A 6 -17.16 -2.07 23.23
CA LEU A 6 -17.41 -0.83 22.52
C LEU A 6 -18.85 -0.37 22.78
N ASN A 7 -19.02 0.94 22.84
CA ASN A 7 -20.31 1.61 22.81
C ASN A 7 -20.41 2.42 21.53
N LYS A 8 -21.65 2.57 21.07
CA LYS A 8 -22.00 3.47 19.97
C LYS A 8 -22.30 4.83 20.57
N MET A 9 -21.50 5.82 20.22
CA MET A 9 -21.62 7.17 20.71
C MET A 9 -22.20 8.05 19.61
N THR A 10 -23.31 8.72 19.89
CA THR A 10 -23.91 9.71 19.00
C THR A 10 -23.56 11.10 19.52
N LEU A 11 -22.98 11.90 18.64
CA LEU A 11 -22.60 13.29 18.86
C LEU A 11 -23.54 14.19 18.07
N LEU A 12 -24.20 15.09 18.78
CA LEU A 12 -25.03 16.15 18.20
C LEU A 12 -24.39 17.50 18.55
N ALA A 13 -24.07 18.29 17.54
CA ALA A 13 -23.50 19.61 17.71
C ALA A 13 -24.08 20.60 16.70
N GLU A 14 -23.90 21.89 16.94
CA GLU A 14 -24.18 22.91 15.94
C GLU A 14 -23.25 22.75 14.74
N LYS A 15 -23.77 23.02 13.54
CA LYS A 15 -23.04 22.84 12.27
C LYS A 15 -21.71 23.58 12.25
N GLU A 16 -21.61 24.72 12.92
CA GLU A 16 -20.38 25.54 13.01
C GLU A 16 -19.21 24.78 13.65
N PHE A 17 -19.45 23.82 14.54
CA PHE A 17 -18.40 23.09 15.24
C PHE A 17 -17.87 21.85 14.48
N HIS A 18 -18.43 21.52 13.31
CA HIS A 18 -18.12 20.27 12.62
C HIS A 18 -16.62 20.06 12.32
N GLU A 19 -15.90 21.10 11.87
CA GLU A 19 -14.47 21.03 11.59
C GLU A 19 -13.63 20.75 12.84
N GLY A 20 -13.91 21.50 13.91
CA GLY A 20 -13.22 21.34 15.19
C GLY A 20 -13.46 19.95 15.77
N LEU A 21 -14.72 19.48 15.72
CA LEU A 21 -15.11 18.17 16.23
C LEU A 21 -14.39 17.05 15.48
N LEU A 22 -14.40 17.08 14.14
CA LEU A 22 -13.71 16.08 13.33
C LEU A 22 -12.19 16.12 13.54
N LYS A 23 -11.59 17.30 13.65
CA LYS A 23 -10.17 17.45 13.99
C LYS A 23 -9.84 16.83 15.35
N LYS A 24 -10.68 17.06 16.37
CA LYS A 24 -10.49 16.51 17.71
C LYS A 24 -10.61 14.99 17.70
N LEU A 25 -11.67 14.44 17.09
CA LEU A 25 -11.87 13.00 16.95
C LEU A 25 -10.67 12.33 16.23
N GLN A 26 -10.19 12.95 15.14
CA GLN A 26 -9.02 12.48 14.40
C GLN A 26 -7.73 12.50 15.25
N SER A 27 -7.55 13.53 16.08
CA SER A 27 -6.35 13.66 16.93
C SER A 27 -6.25 12.56 18.01
N ILE A 28 -7.39 12.06 18.49
CA ILE A 28 -7.46 11.08 19.57
C ILE A 28 -7.16 9.66 19.04
N GLN A 29 -7.44 9.38 17.76
CA GLN A 29 -7.16 8.10 17.09
C GLN A 29 -7.77 6.87 17.79
N SER A 30 -8.86 7.05 18.54
CA SER A 30 -9.49 5.99 19.34
C SER A 30 -10.91 5.63 18.93
N VAL A 31 -11.45 6.33 17.93
CA VAL A 31 -12.84 6.20 17.46
C VAL A 31 -12.88 5.67 16.03
N GLU A 32 -13.95 4.97 15.70
CA GLU A 32 -14.29 4.56 14.34
C GLU A 32 -15.63 5.17 13.96
N ILE A 33 -15.67 5.92 12.86
CA ILE A 33 -16.87 6.66 12.44
C ILE A 33 -17.76 5.70 11.63
N GLU A 34 -19.04 5.66 11.97
CA GLU A 34 -20.04 4.91 11.23
C GLU A 34 -20.54 5.72 10.04
N ASP A 35 -20.74 5.07 8.90
CA ASP A 35 -21.52 5.63 7.80
C ASP A 35 -23.00 5.64 8.15
N ILE A 36 -23.49 6.80 8.58
CA ILE A 36 -24.86 6.93 9.07
C ILE A 36 -25.86 6.73 7.92
N LEU A 37 -25.49 7.10 6.70
CA LEU A 37 -26.38 7.14 5.54
C LEU A 37 -26.54 5.76 4.88
N GLU A 38 -25.51 4.90 4.94
CA GLU A 38 -25.58 3.55 4.38
C GLU A 38 -26.27 2.53 5.30
N VAL A 39 -26.30 2.77 6.62
CA VAL A 39 -26.85 1.82 7.58
C VAL A 39 -28.38 1.85 7.57
N GLU A 40 -29.00 0.76 7.12
CA GLU A 40 -30.46 0.62 7.00
C GLU A 40 -31.23 0.91 8.30
N GLU A 41 -30.66 0.53 9.45
CA GLU A 41 -31.26 0.81 10.78
C GLU A 41 -31.45 2.31 11.03
N ASN A 42 -30.72 3.18 10.32
CA ASN A 42 -30.83 4.62 10.48
C ASN A 42 -31.92 5.27 9.61
N ALA A 43 -32.41 4.59 8.57
CA ALA A 43 -33.32 5.19 7.59
C ALA A 43 -34.63 5.73 8.21
N GLU A 44 -35.17 5.03 9.21
CA GLU A 44 -36.44 5.42 9.86
C GLU A 44 -36.31 6.75 10.61
N TRP A 45 -35.27 6.91 11.44
CA TRP A 45 -35.09 8.14 12.20
C TRP A 45 -34.51 9.27 11.34
N LEU A 46 -33.71 8.96 10.31
CA LEU A 46 -33.24 9.96 9.35
C LEU A 46 -34.42 10.62 8.63
N THR A 47 -35.35 9.82 8.10
CA THR A 47 -36.54 10.35 7.41
C THR A 47 -37.49 11.10 8.35
N THR A 48 -37.56 10.69 9.62
CA THR A 48 -38.44 11.32 10.62
C THR A 48 -37.90 12.66 11.13
N TYR A 49 -36.61 12.74 11.48
CA TYR A 49 -36.02 13.91 12.14
C TYR A 49 -35.17 14.78 11.20
N PHE A 50 -34.70 14.23 10.08
CA PHE A 50 -33.82 14.90 9.11
C PHE A 50 -34.33 14.69 7.67
N PRO A 51 -35.56 15.13 7.34
CA PRO A 51 -36.17 14.88 6.03
C PRO A 51 -35.45 15.61 4.87
N GLU A 52 -34.76 16.71 5.16
CA GLU A 52 -33.92 17.45 4.22
C GLU A 52 -32.47 17.42 4.72
N LEU A 53 -31.60 16.74 3.96
CA LEU A 53 -30.18 16.65 4.25
C LEU A 53 -29.39 17.61 3.37
N ASP A 54 -28.53 18.41 4.00
CA ASP A 54 -27.56 19.21 3.28
C ASP A 54 -26.45 18.28 2.75
N LYS A 55 -26.02 18.50 1.50
CA LYS A 55 -24.84 17.82 0.98
C LYS A 55 -23.58 18.50 1.54
N PRO A 56 -22.57 17.73 1.97
CA PRO A 56 -21.29 18.32 2.37
C PRO A 56 -20.63 19.02 1.17
N ASP A 57 -19.93 20.11 1.44
CA ASP A 57 -19.09 20.77 0.44
C ASP A 57 -17.79 19.99 0.25
N LEU A 58 -17.58 19.45 -0.95
CA LEU A 58 -16.41 18.66 -1.34
C LEU A 58 -15.34 19.48 -2.08
N THR A 59 -15.50 20.80 -2.15
CA THR A 59 -14.55 21.71 -2.84
C THR A 59 -13.14 21.55 -2.27
N ASN A 60 -13.01 21.54 -0.94
CA ASN A 60 -11.74 21.35 -0.24
C ASN A 60 -11.10 20.00 -0.58
N MET A 61 -11.88 18.92 -0.60
CA MET A 61 -11.38 17.59 -0.93
C MET A 61 -10.77 17.54 -2.33
N ASN A 62 -11.45 18.12 -3.31
CA ASN A 62 -10.97 18.17 -4.70
C ASN A 62 -9.68 18.99 -4.82
N GLN A 63 -9.62 20.14 -4.13
CA GLN A 63 -8.45 21.01 -4.09
C GLN A 63 -7.25 20.33 -3.42
N TYR A 64 -7.45 19.67 -2.28
CA TYR A 64 -6.37 18.94 -1.58
C TYR A 64 -5.86 17.76 -2.41
N ASN A 65 -6.74 17.04 -3.11
CA ASN A 65 -6.32 15.98 -4.03
C ASN A 65 -5.50 16.52 -5.22
N LEU A 66 -5.88 17.68 -5.77
CA LEU A 66 -5.11 18.35 -6.81
C LEU A 66 -3.70 18.70 -6.31
N TRP A 67 -3.59 19.34 -5.15
CA TRP A 67 -2.31 19.69 -4.54
C TRP A 67 -1.47 18.46 -4.21
N LEU A 68 -2.07 17.40 -3.67
CA LEU A 68 -1.40 16.14 -3.39
C LEU A 68 -0.77 15.54 -4.66
N ASN A 69 -1.51 15.55 -5.78
CA ASN A 69 -1.00 15.09 -7.06
C ASN A 69 0.15 15.99 -7.56
N GLN A 70 0.01 17.31 -7.46
CA GLN A 70 1.06 18.26 -7.82
C GLN A 70 2.33 18.07 -6.99
N ILE A 71 2.21 17.84 -5.68
CA ILE A 71 3.33 17.51 -4.78
C ILE A 71 4.03 16.24 -5.27
N ARG A 72 3.30 15.14 -5.48
CA ARG A 72 3.87 13.86 -5.90
C ARG A 72 4.60 13.98 -7.23
N GLN A 73 3.99 14.62 -8.22
CA GLN A 73 4.62 14.89 -9.50
C GLN A 73 5.83 15.82 -9.38
N GLY A 74 5.73 16.85 -8.55
CA GLY A 74 6.80 17.80 -8.28
C GLY A 74 8.03 17.13 -7.65
N ILE A 75 7.82 16.25 -6.67
CA ILE A 75 8.90 15.46 -6.06
C ILE A 75 9.59 14.59 -7.11
N ILE A 76 8.84 13.85 -7.94
CA ILE A 76 9.41 13.02 -9.01
C ILE A 76 10.20 13.88 -10.00
N PHE A 77 9.63 15.02 -10.41
CA PHE A 77 10.27 15.96 -11.34
C PHE A 77 11.60 16.50 -10.78
N VAL A 78 11.61 16.92 -9.51
CA VAL A 78 12.82 17.43 -8.83
C VAL A 78 13.88 16.36 -8.67
N ARG A 79 13.49 15.12 -8.33
CA ARG A 79 14.41 13.98 -8.19
C ARG A 79 15.12 13.67 -9.51
N ASN A 80 14.37 13.66 -10.62
CA ASN A 80 14.89 13.25 -11.92
C ASN A 80 15.66 14.35 -12.67
N ASN A 81 15.25 15.61 -12.53
CA ASN A 81 15.76 16.71 -13.38
C ASN A 81 16.60 17.75 -12.64
N GLY A 82 16.68 17.69 -11.30
CA GLY A 82 17.49 18.61 -10.51
C GLY A 82 18.98 18.26 -10.49
N SER A 83 19.84 19.26 -10.31
CA SER A 83 21.31 19.11 -10.34
C SER A 83 21.84 17.98 -9.44
N ALA A 84 22.76 17.16 -9.96
CA ALA A 84 23.41 16.09 -9.19
C ALA A 84 24.30 16.62 -8.05
N LYS A 85 24.71 17.90 -8.09
CA LYS A 85 25.53 18.52 -7.04
C LYS A 85 24.78 18.69 -5.72
N GLN A 86 23.46 18.89 -5.78
CA GLN A 86 22.63 19.02 -4.59
C GLN A 86 22.10 17.63 -4.18
N LYS A 87 22.35 17.26 -2.93
CA LYS A 87 21.78 16.06 -2.32
C LYS A 87 20.32 16.32 -1.97
N ILE A 88 19.46 15.35 -2.27
CA ILE A 88 18.06 15.41 -1.86
C ILE A 88 17.99 15.23 -0.34
N ARG A 89 17.24 16.11 0.31
CA ARG A 89 16.90 15.96 1.72
C ARG A 89 15.55 15.27 1.77
N GLU A 90 15.56 14.02 2.22
CA GLU A 90 14.35 13.20 2.40
C GLU A 90 13.85 13.32 3.84
N LEU A 91 12.53 13.25 4.02
CA LEU A 91 11.89 13.24 5.32
C LEU A 91 12.36 12.02 6.12
N ARG A 92 12.99 12.29 7.26
CA ARG A 92 13.36 11.23 8.21
C ARG A 92 12.10 10.81 8.97
N ARG A 93 11.88 9.50 9.05
CA ARG A 93 10.77 8.95 9.83
C ARG A 93 10.89 9.44 11.27
N THR A 94 9.83 10.10 11.74
CA THR A 94 9.71 10.76 13.03
C THR A 94 8.24 10.68 13.43
N THR A 95 7.96 10.83 14.73
CA THR A 95 6.59 10.86 15.25
C THR A 95 6.18 12.31 15.49
N TYR A 96 5.11 12.75 14.85
CA TYR A 96 4.49 14.05 15.09
C TYR A 96 3.08 13.87 15.62
N SER A 97 2.62 14.79 16.46
CA SER A 97 1.18 14.90 16.71
C SER A 97 0.47 15.58 15.54
N LEU A 98 -0.83 15.30 15.36
CA LEU A 98 -1.62 15.96 14.32
C LEU A 98 -1.62 17.48 14.51
N GLN A 99 -1.67 17.94 15.76
CA GLN A 99 -1.65 19.36 16.09
C GLN A 99 -0.34 20.03 15.66
N GLU A 100 0.81 19.44 15.99
CA GLU A 100 2.12 19.96 15.58
C GLU A 100 2.30 20.02 14.06
N LEU A 101 1.67 19.10 13.32
CA LEU A 101 1.72 19.07 11.86
C LEU A 101 0.85 20.19 11.27
N GLU A 102 -0.37 20.34 11.74
CA GLU A 102 -1.29 21.36 11.22
C GLU A 102 -0.88 22.78 11.60
N GLU A 103 -0.28 23.00 12.76
CA GLU A 103 0.24 24.32 13.16
C GLU A 103 1.37 24.81 12.25
N LYS A 104 2.11 23.89 11.62
CA LYS A 104 3.17 24.19 10.65
C LYS A 104 2.67 24.31 9.21
N PHE A 105 1.40 24.03 8.97
CA PHE A 105 0.82 24.08 7.64
C PHE A 105 0.58 25.53 7.21
N ASP A 106 1.28 25.95 6.16
CA ASP A 106 1.07 27.24 5.51
C ASP A 106 0.56 26.99 4.09
N GLU A 107 -0.74 27.22 3.89
CA GLU A 107 -1.42 27.00 2.63
C GLU A 107 -0.88 27.91 1.52
N GLN A 108 -0.64 29.18 1.82
CA GLN A 108 -0.17 30.14 0.83
C GLN A 108 1.25 29.79 0.38
N ALA A 109 2.13 29.46 1.34
CA ALA A 109 3.49 29.04 1.03
C ALA A 109 3.52 27.75 0.20
N LEU A 110 2.59 26.80 0.47
CA LEU A 110 2.44 25.59 -0.34
C LEU A 110 2.03 25.94 -1.78
N VAL A 111 0.97 26.73 -1.96
CA VAL A 111 0.47 27.13 -3.27
C VAL A 111 1.55 27.85 -4.09
N ASP A 112 2.28 28.78 -3.48
CA ASP A 112 3.38 29.49 -4.13
C ASP A 112 4.49 28.53 -4.58
N THR A 113 4.82 27.55 -3.74
CA THR A 113 5.82 26.52 -4.04
C THR A 113 5.36 25.62 -5.19
N LEU A 114 4.09 25.22 -5.22
CA LEU A 114 3.51 24.40 -6.29
C LEU A 114 3.47 25.17 -7.61
N ASN A 115 3.05 26.43 -7.61
CA ASN A 115 3.04 27.28 -8.79
C ASN A 115 4.44 27.44 -9.39
N GLN A 116 5.46 27.65 -8.55
CA GLN A 116 6.85 27.70 -9.00
C GLN A 116 7.31 26.37 -9.63
N LEU A 117 7.00 25.23 -9.00
CA LEU A 117 7.35 23.92 -9.53
C LEU A 117 6.65 23.62 -10.85
N THR A 118 5.37 23.98 -10.98
CA THR A 118 4.61 23.82 -12.21
C THR A 118 5.20 24.69 -13.32
N ALA A 119 5.55 25.95 -13.04
CA ALA A 119 6.21 26.81 -14.02
C ALA A 119 7.56 26.25 -14.48
N LEU A 120 8.39 25.75 -13.56
CA LEU A 120 9.67 25.10 -13.88
C LEU A 120 9.46 23.85 -14.74
N LYS A 121 8.46 23.01 -14.41
CA LYS A 121 8.11 21.81 -15.18
C LYS A 121 7.66 22.16 -16.59
N THR A 122 6.76 23.13 -16.75
CA THR A 122 6.29 23.59 -18.07
C THR A 122 7.44 24.17 -18.90
N ASN A 123 8.32 24.97 -18.29
CA ASN A 123 9.50 25.50 -18.97
C ASN A 123 10.46 24.39 -19.42
N TRP A 124 10.66 23.37 -18.58
CA TRP A 124 11.48 22.21 -18.90
C TRP A 124 10.91 21.42 -20.09
N GLU A 125 9.61 21.11 -20.05
CA GLU A 125 8.93 20.39 -21.13
C GLU A 125 8.96 21.16 -22.46
N ASN A 126 8.79 22.48 -22.41
CA ASN A 126 8.89 23.34 -23.59
C ASN A 126 10.32 23.34 -24.15
N LEU A 127 11.34 23.47 -23.31
CA LEU A 127 12.74 23.39 -23.75
C LEU A 127 13.08 22.04 -24.39
N LEU A 128 12.59 20.92 -23.84
CA LEU A 128 12.79 19.60 -24.45
C LEU A 128 12.10 19.48 -25.81
N LYS A 129 10.89 20.04 -25.98
CA LYS A 129 10.22 20.10 -27.28
C LYS A 129 11.02 20.92 -28.30
N THR A 130 11.50 22.09 -27.90
CA THR A 130 12.32 22.96 -28.76
C THR A 130 13.67 22.33 -29.08
N GLN A 131 14.30 21.63 -28.12
CA GLN A 131 15.52 20.87 -28.34
C GLN A 131 15.32 19.77 -29.39
N LYS A 132 14.22 19.01 -29.27
CA LYS A 132 13.87 17.97 -30.24
C LYS A 132 13.70 18.55 -31.64
N TYR A 133 12.96 19.65 -31.77
CA TYR A 133 12.77 20.35 -33.04
C TYR A 133 14.11 20.75 -33.68
N TRP A 134 15.00 21.42 -32.94
CA TRP A 134 16.28 21.85 -33.50
C TRP A 134 17.25 20.71 -33.79
N ASN A 135 17.20 19.61 -33.02
CA ASN A 135 17.95 18.40 -33.35
C ASN A 135 17.46 17.79 -34.68
N GLU A 136 16.14 17.68 -34.88
CA GLU A 136 15.56 17.20 -36.14
C GLU A 136 15.92 18.14 -37.31
N ALA A 137 15.90 19.46 -37.09
CA ALA A 137 16.34 20.45 -38.06
C ALA A 137 17.82 20.33 -38.40
N GLN A 138 18.69 20.11 -37.41
CA GLN A 138 20.12 19.93 -37.62
C GLN A 138 20.43 18.65 -38.40
N ILE A 139 19.73 17.54 -38.08
CA ILE A 139 19.86 16.28 -38.81
C ILE A 139 19.45 16.47 -40.26
N TRP A 140 18.29 17.09 -40.50
CA TRP A 140 17.82 17.37 -41.86
C TRP A 140 18.80 18.28 -42.62
N ALA A 141 19.28 19.36 -42.00
CA ALA A 141 20.25 20.27 -42.59
C ALA A 141 21.56 19.55 -42.97
N THR A 142 22.01 18.60 -42.14
CA THR A 142 23.20 17.77 -42.41
C THR A 142 22.97 16.86 -43.62
N GLN A 143 21.78 16.28 -43.74
CA GLN A 143 21.39 15.39 -44.84
C GLN A 143 21.23 16.12 -46.19
N TRP A 144 21.11 17.44 -46.17
CA TRP A 144 20.92 18.29 -47.34
C TRP A 144 22.03 19.34 -47.46
N SER A 145 23.23 19.09 -46.94
CA SER A 145 24.28 20.11 -46.78
C SER A 145 24.84 20.66 -48.10
N GLN A 146 24.72 19.93 -49.21
CA GLN A 146 25.14 20.38 -50.54
C GLN A 146 24.05 21.17 -51.28
N TYR A 147 22.80 21.11 -50.80
CA TYR A 147 21.70 21.84 -51.41
C TYR A 147 21.72 23.31 -50.99
N ASP A 148 22.12 24.18 -51.91
CA ASP A 148 22.38 25.60 -51.65
C ASP A 148 21.29 26.56 -52.15
N ILE A 149 20.19 26.03 -52.68
CA ILE A 149 19.14 26.85 -53.27
C ILE A 149 18.28 27.46 -52.15
N ASP A 150 18.17 28.79 -52.17
CA ASP A 150 17.35 29.51 -51.22
C ASP A 150 15.85 29.32 -51.57
N PRO A 151 15.03 28.79 -50.63
CA PRO A 151 13.61 28.53 -50.84
C PRO A 151 12.78 29.75 -51.23
N SER A 152 13.27 30.97 -50.98
CA SER A 152 12.59 32.21 -51.34
C SER A 152 12.64 32.51 -52.84
N TYR A 153 13.61 31.96 -53.57
CA TYR A 153 13.70 32.12 -55.02
C TYR A 153 12.70 31.18 -55.72
N LYS A 154 11.52 31.70 -56.04
CA LYS A 154 10.60 31.04 -56.98
C LYS A 154 11.12 31.20 -58.40
N LEU A 155 11.87 30.20 -58.87
CA LEU A 155 12.30 30.13 -60.25
C LEU A 155 11.08 30.03 -61.18
N THR A 156 11.06 30.83 -62.25
CA THR A 156 9.91 30.91 -63.16
C THR A 156 9.80 29.66 -64.03
N THR A 157 10.94 29.15 -64.52
CA THR A 157 11.02 28.11 -65.56
C THR A 157 11.54 26.76 -65.03
N VAL A 158 12.30 26.77 -63.92
CA VAL A 158 12.94 25.60 -63.33
C VAL A 158 12.26 25.26 -62.00
N GLU A 159 12.12 23.97 -61.70
CA GLU A 159 11.66 23.46 -60.41
C GLU A 159 12.79 22.63 -59.78
N THR A 160 12.96 22.73 -58.46
CA THR A 160 13.97 21.98 -57.73
C THR A 160 13.30 20.99 -56.78
N LEU A 161 13.75 19.74 -56.81
CA LEU A 161 13.20 18.66 -56.00
C LEU A 161 14.26 18.09 -55.07
N LEU A 162 13.85 17.78 -53.84
CA LEU A 162 14.64 16.99 -52.90
C LEU A 162 14.13 15.55 -52.99
N ALA A 163 15.01 14.62 -53.34
CA ALA A 163 14.66 13.23 -53.59
C ALA A 163 15.50 12.27 -52.75
N LYS A 164 14.89 11.18 -52.30
CA LYS A 164 15.57 10.08 -51.62
C LYS A 164 15.18 8.74 -52.22
N VAL A 165 16.12 7.80 -52.22
CA VAL A 165 15.95 6.45 -52.75
C VAL A 165 16.71 5.45 -51.88
N PRO A 166 16.22 4.20 -51.72
CA PRO A 166 17.02 3.13 -51.14
C PRO A 166 18.37 2.97 -51.85
N ALA A 167 19.44 2.74 -51.09
CA ALA A 167 20.80 2.70 -51.64
C ALA A 167 20.98 1.61 -52.71
N GLU A 168 20.26 0.49 -52.59
CA GLU A 168 20.25 -0.63 -53.54
C GLU A 168 19.75 -0.22 -54.94
N LEU A 169 18.83 0.75 -55.00
CA LEU A 169 18.18 1.21 -56.25
C LEU A 169 18.89 2.45 -56.85
N TRP A 170 19.91 2.98 -56.17
CA TRP A 170 20.56 4.23 -56.58
C TRP A 170 21.21 4.14 -57.97
N GLU A 171 21.88 3.03 -58.29
CA GLU A 171 22.57 2.90 -59.59
C GLU A 171 21.59 2.90 -60.78
N GLU A 172 20.41 2.31 -60.62
CA GLU A 172 19.35 2.36 -61.65
C GLU A 172 18.81 3.78 -61.84
N VAL A 173 18.53 4.49 -60.74
CA VAL A 173 18.10 5.88 -60.76
C VAL A 173 19.17 6.78 -61.38
N ARG A 174 20.44 6.58 -61.01
CA ARG A 174 21.57 7.35 -61.52
C ARG A 174 21.75 7.14 -63.02
N ALA A 175 21.66 5.91 -63.51
CA ALA A 175 21.72 5.61 -64.94
C ALA A 175 20.57 6.28 -65.72
N PHE A 176 19.36 6.30 -65.15
CA PHE A 176 18.22 7.01 -65.73
C PHE A 176 18.45 8.52 -65.80
N LEU A 177 18.97 9.13 -64.72
CA LEU A 177 19.21 10.57 -64.65
C LEU A 177 20.31 11.04 -65.62
N ILE A 178 21.39 10.27 -65.77
CA ILE A 178 22.50 10.58 -66.71
C ILE A 178 22.02 10.58 -68.18
N ASN A 179 21.02 9.75 -68.51
CA ASN A 179 20.46 9.67 -69.87
C ASN A 179 19.53 10.85 -70.21
N GLN A 180 19.30 11.81 -69.31
CA GLN A 180 18.47 12.99 -69.53
C GLN A 180 19.35 14.23 -69.70
N GLU A 181 19.39 14.81 -70.91
CA GLU A 181 20.25 15.97 -71.20
C GLU A 181 19.80 17.27 -70.48
N ASP A 182 18.51 17.38 -70.11
CA ASP A 182 17.91 18.59 -69.53
C ASP A 182 17.74 18.54 -68.01
N ILE A 183 18.44 17.64 -67.32
CA ILE A 183 18.32 17.45 -65.86
C ILE A 183 19.69 17.66 -65.20
N TYR A 184 19.72 18.55 -64.22
CA TYR A 184 20.85 18.66 -63.30
C TYR A 184 20.51 17.93 -62.00
N PHE A 185 21.41 17.08 -61.51
CA PHE A 185 21.26 16.45 -60.21
C PHE A 185 22.56 16.50 -59.41
N GLU A 186 22.43 16.54 -58.09
CA GLU A 186 23.55 16.58 -57.17
C GLU A 186 23.32 15.63 -55.99
N LEU A 187 24.38 14.93 -55.60
CA LEU A 187 24.37 14.02 -54.46
C LEU A 187 24.53 14.82 -53.16
N ASN A 188 23.54 14.72 -52.27
CA ASN A 188 23.54 15.45 -51.00
C ASN A 188 24.06 14.60 -49.85
N TYR A 189 23.62 13.34 -49.75
CA TYR A 189 23.95 12.47 -48.62
C TYR A 189 23.82 11.00 -49.00
N ILE A 190 24.77 10.17 -48.56
CA ILE A 190 24.82 8.74 -48.86
C ILE A 190 24.99 7.97 -47.55
N THR A 191 24.17 6.93 -47.38
CA THR A 191 24.29 5.94 -46.31
C THR A 191 24.15 4.53 -46.89
N GLU A 192 24.43 3.51 -46.08
CA GLU A 192 24.20 2.10 -46.46
C GLU A 192 22.73 1.79 -46.77
N LYS A 193 21.79 2.61 -46.31
CA LYS A 193 20.34 2.37 -46.44
C LYS A 193 19.68 3.25 -47.50
N GLU A 194 20.07 4.52 -47.57
CA GLU A 194 19.44 5.52 -48.44
C GLU A 194 20.47 6.46 -49.06
N VAL A 195 20.15 6.91 -50.29
CA VAL A 195 20.83 7.98 -51.01
C VAL A 195 19.86 9.15 -51.17
N ARG A 196 20.34 10.36 -50.86
CA ARG A 196 19.62 11.62 -51.02
C ARG A 196 20.30 12.47 -52.06
N PHE A 197 19.51 13.02 -52.97
CA PHE A 197 19.98 13.82 -54.08
C PHE A 197 18.97 14.92 -54.39
N SER A 198 19.47 16.04 -54.89
CA SER A 198 18.66 17.16 -55.35
C SER A 198 18.62 17.15 -56.86
N LEU A 199 17.49 17.57 -57.42
CA LEU A 199 17.27 17.63 -58.86
C LEU A 199 16.79 19.02 -59.25
N ALA A 200 17.27 19.54 -60.37
CA ALA A 200 16.76 20.75 -61.02
C ALA A 200 16.35 20.42 -62.45
N LEU A 201 15.11 20.74 -62.80
CA LEU A 201 14.50 20.38 -64.09
C LEU A 201 13.49 21.45 -64.55
N PHE A 202 13.18 21.52 -65.85
CA PHE A 202 12.17 22.45 -66.36
C PHE A 202 10.76 22.06 -65.95
N LYS A 203 9.93 23.03 -65.54
CA LYS A 203 8.55 22.79 -65.07
C LYS A 203 7.69 21.99 -66.05
N GLU A 204 7.90 22.18 -67.35
CA GLU A 204 7.21 21.44 -68.42
C GLU A 204 7.42 19.92 -68.35
N ARG A 205 8.51 19.46 -67.74
CA ARG A 205 8.88 18.04 -67.62
C ARG A 205 8.64 17.46 -66.22
N LEU A 206 8.14 18.27 -65.27
CA LEU A 206 8.01 17.90 -63.86
C LEU A 206 7.19 16.64 -63.64
N GLU A 207 5.96 16.61 -64.11
CA GLU A 207 5.05 15.48 -63.88
C GLU A 207 5.58 14.17 -64.49
N LYS A 208 6.16 14.25 -65.69
CA LYS A 208 6.71 13.09 -66.40
C LYS A 208 7.91 12.50 -65.64
N ILE A 209 8.87 13.33 -65.25
CA ILE A 209 10.07 12.89 -64.55
C ILE A 209 9.74 12.42 -63.14
N GLN A 210 8.86 13.10 -62.41
CA GLN A 210 8.41 12.65 -61.09
C GLN A 210 7.77 11.27 -61.16
N THR A 211 6.84 11.05 -62.10
CA THR A 211 6.17 9.74 -62.27
C THR A 211 7.18 8.62 -62.55
N GLN A 212 8.17 8.88 -63.39
CA GLN A 212 9.23 7.91 -63.71
C GLN A 212 10.12 7.64 -62.50
N LEU A 213 10.54 8.66 -61.75
CA LEU A 213 11.35 8.51 -60.54
C LEU A 213 10.59 7.76 -59.43
N VAL A 214 9.29 8.03 -59.25
CA VAL A 214 8.46 7.26 -58.31
C VAL A 214 8.40 5.78 -58.71
N ALA A 215 8.35 5.46 -60.01
CA ALA A 215 8.38 4.07 -60.49
C ALA A 215 9.70 3.36 -60.17
N PHE A 216 10.81 4.09 -60.05
CA PHE A 216 12.11 3.58 -59.58
C PHE A 216 12.23 3.55 -58.04
N GLY A 217 11.16 3.83 -57.29
CA GLY A 217 11.16 3.82 -55.83
C GLY A 217 11.73 5.11 -55.19
N VAL A 218 11.84 6.19 -55.95
CA VAL A 218 12.23 7.51 -55.41
C VAL A 218 11.05 8.14 -54.68
N SER A 219 11.32 8.71 -53.52
CA SER A 219 10.36 9.54 -52.78
C SER A 219 10.86 10.98 -52.70
N PHE A 220 9.93 11.94 -52.78
CA PHE A 220 10.24 13.36 -52.76
C PHE A 220 9.98 13.95 -51.37
N GLU A 221 10.84 14.86 -50.95
CA GLU A 221 10.72 15.62 -49.71
C GLU A 221 10.56 17.10 -50.01
N GLN A 222 9.86 17.82 -49.14
CA GLN A 222 9.83 19.28 -49.15
C GLN A 222 10.71 19.80 -48.02
N ASN A 223 11.28 20.99 -48.19
CA ASN A 223 11.96 21.69 -47.11
C ASN A 223 10.92 22.17 -46.07
N PRO A 224 10.88 21.58 -44.86
CA PRO A 224 9.87 21.92 -43.87
C PRO A 224 10.24 23.16 -43.03
N TYR A 225 11.46 23.68 -43.19
CA TYR A 225 12.03 24.75 -42.36
C TYR A 225 12.08 26.11 -43.07
N GLY A 226 11.89 26.15 -44.40
CA GLY A 226 11.79 27.39 -45.17
C GLY A 226 13.08 28.21 -45.30
N THR A 227 14.20 27.71 -44.81
CA THR A 227 15.54 28.31 -44.93
C THR A 227 16.48 27.36 -45.66
N ASN A 228 17.59 27.87 -46.21
CA ASN A 228 18.57 26.99 -46.82
C ASN A 228 19.23 26.06 -45.77
N PRO A 229 19.66 24.84 -46.14
CA PRO A 229 20.26 23.88 -45.22
C PRO A 229 21.50 24.39 -44.48
N LYS A 230 22.37 25.17 -45.14
CA LYS A 230 23.60 25.70 -44.51
C LYS A 230 23.30 26.70 -43.39
N GLU A 231 22.40 27.65 -43.62
CA GLU A 231 21.93 28.60 -42.62
C GLU A 231 21.15 27.89 -41.51
N LEU A 232 20.31 26.93 -41.88
CA LEU A 232 19.58 26.12 -40.91
C LEU A 232 20.52 25.34 -39.98
N PHE A 233 21.62 24.80 -40.51
CA PHE A 233 22.64 24.13 -39.69
C PHE A 233 23.31 25.09 -38.70
N VAL A 234 23.69 26.29 -39.15
CA VAL A 234 24.30 27.31 -38.28
C VAL A 234 23.31 27.79 -37.22
N GLN A 235 22.05 28.04 -37.61
CA GLN A 235 20.98 28.47 -36.70
C GLN A 235 20.66 27.38 -35.68
N SER A 236 20.41 26.14 -36.12
CA SER A 236 20.11 25.02 -35.23
C SER A 236 21.23 24.76 -34.24
N LYS A 237 22.50 24.81 -34.67
CA LYS A 237 23.65 24.69 -33.77
C LYS A 237 23.64 25.78 -32.68
N LYS A 238 23.45 27.04 -33.05
CA LYS A 238 23.40 28.18 -32.11
C LYS A 238 22.24 28.06 -31.13
N GLU A 239 21.06 27.68 -31.61
CA GLU A 239 19.88 27.49 -30.77
C GLU A 239 20.04 26.30 -29.82
N LEU A 240 20.62 25.19 -30.28
CA LEU A 240 20.94 24.03 -29.43
C LEU A 240 21.95 24.39 -28.33
N GLU A 241 23.00 25.13 -28.65
CA GLU A 241 23.96 25.64 -27.64
C GLU A 241 23.24 26.49 -26.58
N THR A 242 22.38 27.41 -27.01
CA THR A 242 21.57 28.26 -26.12
C THR A 242 20.61 27.43 -25.26
N ILE A 243 19.98 26.40 -25.83
CA ILE A 243 19.07 25.50 -25.11
C ILE A 243 19.82 24.69 -24.07
N VAL A 244 21.02 24.19 -24.38
CA VAL A 244 21.87 23.47 -23.41
C VAL A 244 22.20 24.36 -22.22
N GLU A 245 22.51 25.64 -22.45
CA GLU A 245 22.73 26.61 -21.36
C GLU A 245 21.47 26.85 -20.52
N LYS A 246 20.31 27.04 -21.17
CA LYS A 246 19.01 27.20 -20.50
C LYS A 246 18.63 25.97 -19.67
N ILE A 247 18.82 24.76 -20.21
CA ILE A 247 18.61 23.49 -19.49
C ILE A 247 19.53 23.43 -18.27
N LYS A 248 20.82 23.78 -18.42
CA LYS A 248 21.78 23.79 -17.32
C LYS A 248 21.40 24.79 -16.22
N HIS A 249 20.86 25.96 -16.59
CA HIS A 249 20.31 26.92 -15.65
C HIS A 249 19.11 26.34 -14.90
N LEU A 250 18.13 25.80 -15.64
CA LEU A 250 16.90 25.25 -15.10
C LEU A 250 17.17 24.05 -14.17
N THR A 251 18.14 23.19 -14.51
CA THR A 251 18.61 22.09 -13.66
C THR A 251 19.15 22.59 -12.30
N ARG A 252 19.75 23.78 -12.23
CA ARG A 252 20.18 24.39 -10.96
C ARG A 252 18.99 24.92 -10.18
N GLU A 253 18.03 25.56 -10.85
CA GLU A 253 16.81 26.07 -10.22
C GLU A 253 15.98 24.93 -9.61
N ILE A 254 15.72 23.87 -10.38
CA ILE A 254 15.07 22.64 -9.91
C ILE A 254 15.88 22.01 -8.77
N GLY A 255 17.21 22.07 -8.86
CA GLY A 255 18.10 21.57 -7.84
C GLY A 255 17.93 22.24 -6.47
N TYR A 256 17.57 23.54 -6.40
CA TYR A 256 17.29 24.19 -5.11
C TYR A 256 16.10 23.55 -4.38
N PHE A 257 15.11 23.05 -5.12
CA PHE A 257 13.97 22.34 -4.54
C PHE A 257 14.36 20.98 -3.93
N LYS A 258 15.54 20.40 -4.25
CA LYS A 258 16.01 19.16 -3.61
C LYS A 258 16.15 19.27 -2.09
N GLN A 259 16.43 20.47 -1.57
CA GLN A 259 16.47 20.72 -0.13
C GLN A 259 15.08 20.87 0.50
N ARG A 260 14.09 21.29 -0.30
CA ARG A 260 12.69 21.51 0.08
C ARG A 260 11.79 20.29 -0.13
N VAL A 261 12.35 19.18 -0.62
CA VAL A 261 11.60 17.91 -0.76
C VAL A 261 11.02 17.45 0.58
N VAL A 262 11.74 17.65 1.69
CA VAL A 262 11.20 17.38 3.04
C VAL A 262 9.91 18.16 3.30
N ASP A 263 9.89 19.44 2.94
CA ASP A 263 8.72 20.30 3.19
C ASP A 263 7.54 19.84 2.34
N LEU A 264 7.78 19.45 1.08
CA LEU A 264 6.75 18.87 0.22
C LEU A 264 6.20 17.55 0.78
N GLN A 265 7.06 16.69 1.33
CA GLN A 265 6.65 15.44 1.98
C GLN A 265 5.86 15.66 3.26
N LEU A 266 6.22 16.66 4.07
CA LEU A 266 5.45 17.05 5.25
C LEU A 266 4.07 17.58 4.85
N ASN A 267 3.99 18.41 3.80
CA ASN A 267 2.72 18.88 3.26
C ASN A 267 1.89 17.74 2.69
N GLU A 268 2.50 16.72 2.07
CA GLU A 268 1.79 15.51 1.65
C GLU A 268 1.12 14.80 2.83
N GLU A 269 1.82 14.59 3.95
CA GLU A 269 1.24 13.97 5.16
C GLU A 269 0.07 14.79 5.73
N ILE A 270 0.19 16.12 5.74
CA ILE A 270 -0.87 17.03 6.21
C ILE A 270 -2.09 16.97 5.28
N LEU A 271 -1.87 17.00 3.96
CA LEU A 271 -2.96 16.91 2.99
C LEU A 271 -3.67 15.57 3.06
N LEU A 272 -2.95 14.46 3.25
CA LEU A 272 -3.56 13.15 3.47
C LEU A 272 -4.45 13.14 4.72
N ALA A 273 -4.01 13.75 5.82
CA ALA A 273 -4.81 13.88 7.03
C ALA A 273 -6.07 14.75 6.80
N LYS A 274 -5.95 15.86 6.07
CA LYS A 274 -7.08 16.72 5.69
C LYS A 274 -8.05 16.00 4.76
N ILE A 275 -7.57 15.31 3.73
CA ILE A 275 -8.39 14.52 2.79
C ILE A 275 -9.18 13.46 3.55
N ALA A 276 -8.55 12.73 4.47
CA ALA A 276 -9.25 11.73 5.28
C ALA A 276 -10.38 12.35 6.12
N ARG A 277 -10.20 13.58 6.63
CA ARG A 277 -11.25 14.32 7.35
C ARG A 277 -12.40 14.73 6.42
N GLU A 278 -12.07 15.23 5.24
CA GLU A 278 -13.05 15.62 4.22
C GLU A 278 -13.87 14.42 3.74
N GLN A 279 -13.24 13.26 3.51
CA GLN A 279 -13.90 12.02 3.10
C GLN A 279 -14.99 11.58 4.08
N VAL A 280 -14.70 11.67 5.38
CA VAL A 280 -15.65 11.29 6.42
C VAL A 280 -16.89 12.18 6.40
N LYS A 281 -16.84 13.42 5.90
CA LYS A 281 -18.03 14.28 5.85
C LYS A 281 -19.16 13.66 5.05
N GLU A 282 -18.88 12.84 4.04
CA GLU A 282 -19.91 12.13 3.26
C GLU A 282 -20.70 11.12 4.09
N GLN A 283 -20.14 10.67 5.23
CA GLN A 283 -20.69 9.65 6.11
C GLN A 283 -21.55 10.23 7.25
N LEU A 284 -21.64 11.56 7.34
CA LEU A 284 -22.30 12.30 8.42
C LEU A 284 -23.64 12.85 8.00
N VAL A 285 -24.46 13.22 8.99
CA VAL A 285 -25.74 13.86 8.76
C VAL A 285 -25.59 15.37 8.95
N TYR A 286 -25.92 16.13 7.91
CA TYR A 286 -25.99 17.59 7.97
C TYR A 286 -27.43 18.05 7.85
N SER A 287 -27.86 18.83 8.83
CA SER A 287 -29.08 19.63 8.79
C SER A 287 -28.73 21.11 8.66
N LYS A 288 -29.75 21.95 8.56
CA LYS A 288 -29.61 23.41 8.46
C LYS A 288 -28.77 24.01 9.59
N HIS A 289 -28.91 23.48 10.82
CA HIS A 289 -28.26 24.02 12.02
C HIS A 289 -27.44 22.99 12.80
N LEU A 290 -27.62 21.68 12.54
CA LEU A 290 -27.05 20.61 13.35
C LEU A 290 -26.23 19.65 12.48
N ILE A 291 -25.24 19.04 13.12
CA ILE A 291 -24.49 17.90 12.61
C ILE A 291 -24.69 16.71 13.55
N VAL A 292 -24.84 15.51 12.96
CA VAL A 292 -24.85 14.24 13.70
C VAL A 292 -23.65 13.41 13.28
N ILE A 293 -22.87 12.96 14.26
CA ILE A 293 -21.74 12.04 14.06
C ILE A 293 -21.98 10.81 14.94
N ARG A 294 -21.87 9.61 14.37
CA ARG A 294 -21.92 8.35 15.13
C ARG A 294 -20.57 7.68 15.09
N VAL A 295 -20.08 7.30 16.26
CA VAL A 295 -18.76 6.69 16.41
C VAL A 295 -18.81 5.49 17.33
N TRP A 296 -18.01 4.47 17.02
CA TRP A 296 -17.70 3.39 17.93
C TRP A 296 -16.49 3.77 18.80
N ILE A 297 -16.64 3.65 20.11
CA ILE A 297 -15.58 3.94 21.08
C ILE A 297 -15.51 2.88 22.17
N SER A 298 -14.31 2.62 22.70
CA SER A 298 -14.16 1.75 23.86
C SER A 298 -14.83 2.35 25.08
N THR A 299 -15.60 1.52 25.80
CA THR A 299 -16.19 1.85 27.11
C THR A 299 -15.18 2.41 28.11
N THR A 300 -13.90 2.07 27.99
CA THR A 300 -12.83 2.58 28.86
C THR A 300 -12.31 3.96 28.48
N GLU A 301 -12.55 4.41 27.25
CA GLU A 301 -12.04 5.69 26.70
C GLU A 301 -13.15 6.74 26.56
N GLN A 302 -14.42 6.33 26.64
CA GLN A 302 -15.57 7.21 26.44
C GLN A 302 -15.59 8.43 27.38
N GLU A 303 -15.30 8.24 28.67
CA GLU A 303 -15.32 9.33 29.66
C GLU A 303 -14.23 10.36 29.38
N ALA A 304 -13.04 9.90 28.97
CA ALA A 304 -11.93 10.77 28.62
C ALA A 304 -12.23 11.58 27.35
N LEU A 305 -12.93 10.98 26.37
CA LEU A 305 -13.37 11.68 25.17
C LEU A 305 -14.42 12.75 25.51
N VAL A 306 -15.44 12.41 26.30
CA VAL A 306 -16.48 13.38 26.71
C VAL A 306 -15.85 14.57 27.41
N ALA A 307 -14.99 14.34 28.41
CA ALA A 307 -14.30 15.42 29.10
C ALA A 307 -13.44 16.28 28.16
N ALA A 308 -12.78 15.67 27.16
CA ALA A 308 -11.99 16.41 26.18
C ALA A 308 -12.86 17.27 25.26
N LEU A 309 -14.05 16.80 24.87
CA LEU A 309 -15.00 17.54 24.05
C LEU A 309 -15.68 18.67 24.85
N GLU A 310 -16.08 18.42 26.09
CA GLU A 310 -16.71 19.43 26.95
C GLU A 310 -15.78 20.63 27.21
N ASN A 311 -14.49 20.36 27.47
CA ASN A 311 -13.49 21.40 27.72
C ASN A 311 -13.21 22.27 26.49
N GLU A 312 -13.31 21.73 25.28
CA GLU A 312 -12.97 22.44 24.05
C GLU A 312 -14.16 23.21 23.47
N PHE A 313 -15.38 22.69 23.65
CA PHE A 313 -16.60 23.23 23.04
C PHE A 313 -17.61 23.81 24.06
N ASN A 314 -17.18 24.07 25.30
CA ASN A 314 -17.98 24.72 26.35
C ASN A 314 -19.38 24.09 26.56
N HIS A 315 -19.47 22.76 26.59
CA HIS A 315 -20.73 22.01 26.70
C HIS A 315 -21.77 22.23 25.57
N SER A 316 -21.34 22.72 24.40
CA SER A 316 -22.22 22.90 23.23
C SER A 316 -22.49 21.61 22.44
N ILE A 317 -22.02 20.47 22.95
CA ILE A 317 -22.11 19.16 22.29
C ILE A 317 -22.93 18.22 23.17
N TYR A 318 -23.99 17.66 22.60
CA TYR A 318 -24.75 16.60 23.23
C TYR A 318 -24.18 15.23 22.84
N CYS A 319 -23.91 14.40 23.85
CA CYS A 319 -23.38 13.05 23.69
C CYS A 319 -24.40 12.03 24.22
N SER A 320 -24.75 11.02 23.43
CA SER A 320 -25.50 9.85 23.89
C SER A 320 -24.75 8.55 23.60
N PHE A 321 -25.02 7.51 24.39
CA PHE A 321 -24.36 6.22 24.29
C PHE A 321 -25.39 5.10 24.20
N ASP A 322 -25.23 4.25 23.19
CA ASP A 322 -26.02 3.05 22.98
C ASP A 322 -25.10 1.83 23.03
N GLU A 323 -25.54 0.77 23.71
CA GLU A 323 -24.87 -0.52 23.62
C GLU A 323 -25.14 -1.16 22.25
N PRO A 324 -24.17 -1.92 21.69
CA PRO A 324 -24.36 -2.61 20.42
C PRO A 324 -25.56 -3.56 20.49
N THR A 325 -26.47 -3.45 19.51
CA THR A 325 -27.64 -4.31 19.42
C THR A 325 -27.25 -5.71 18.96
N ARG A 326 -27.99 -6.73 19.38
CA ARG A 326 -27.74 -8.13 18.98
C ARG A 326 -27.68 -8.32 17.46
N GLN A 327 -28.55 -7.64 16.71
CA GLN A 327 -28.56 -7.67 15.25
C GLN A 327 -27.23 -7.14 14.67
N GLN A 328 -26.74 -5.99 15.14
CA GLN A 328 -25.46 -5.39 14.72
C GLN A 328 -24.27 -6.32 15.00
N ILE A 329 -24.31 -7.08 16.10
CA ILE A 329 -23.28 -8.07 16.43
C ILE A 329 -23.36 -9.27 15.47
N GLU A 330 -24.56 -9.81 15.24
CA GLU A 330 -24.78 -10.96 14.37
C GLU A 330 -24.43 -10.66 12.90
N THR A 331 -24.63 -9.42 12.44
CA THR A 331 -24.26 -8.94 11.10
C THR A 331 -22.81 -8.43 10.98
N ASN A 332 -21.99 -8.56 12.04
CA ASN A 332 -20.60 -8.05 12.10
C ASN A 332 -20.45 -6.54 11.80
N GLN A 333 -21.45 -5.72 12.15
CA GLN A 333 -21.37 -4.26 12.00
C GLN A 333 -20.58 -3.59 13.14
N VAL A 334 -20.38 -4.28 14.26
CA VAL A 334 -19.62 -3.78 15.41
C VAL A 334 -18.13 -4.05 15.20
N PRO A 335 -17.25 -3.05 15.25
CA PRO A 335 -15.83 -3.25 15.07
C PRO A 335 -15.18 -4.00 16.25
N THR A 336 -14.03 -4.63 15.99
CA THR A 336 -13.27 -5.36 17.03
C THR A 336 -12.02 -4.58 17.42
N LYS A 337 -11.94 -4.16 18.69
CA LYS A 337 -10.74 -3.54 19.28
C LYS A 337 -10.06 -4.48 20.28
N LEU A 338 -8.88 -4.99 19.94
CA LEU A 338 -8.08 -5.85 20.82
C LEU A 338 -7.35 -5.02 21.88
N LYS A 339 -7.38 -5.50 23.14
CA LYS A 339 -6.64 -4.93 24.27
C LYS A 339 -5.80 -6.01 24.93
N ASN A 340 -4.57 -6.16 24.47
CA ASN A 340 -3.59 -7.08 25.02
C ASN A 340 -2.44 -6.36 25.73
N ASN A 341 -1.78 -7.05 26.67
CA ASN A 341 -0.60 -6.49 27.35
C ASN A 341 0.61 -6.43 26.41
N TRP A 342 1.69 -5.82 26.87
CA TRP A 342 2.92 -5.66 26.09
C TRP A 342 3.56 -6.99 25.64
N PHE A 343 3.29 -8.09 26.35
CA PHE A 343 3.81 -9.43 26.06
C PHE A 343 3.00 -10.16 24.98
N VAL A 344 1.67 -10.07 25.03
CA VAL A 344 0.76 -10.76 24.09
C VAL A 344 0.51 -9.93 22.83
N ALA A 345 0.53 -8.59 22.92
CA ALA A 345 0.24 -7.71 21.78
C ALA A 345 1.09 -7.96 20.52
N PRO A 346 2.40 -8.33 20.61
CA PRO A 346 3.16 -8.71 19.42
C PRO A 346 2.66 -9.97 18.71
N PHE A 347 1.98 -10.89 19.41
CA PHE A 347 1.44 -12.13 18.84
C PHE A 347 0.13 -11.92 18.09
N GLU A 348 -0.53 -10.77 18.24
CA GLU A 348 -1.75 -10.42 17.49
C GLU A 348 -1.54 -10.49 15.98
N ILE A 349 -0.31 -10.24 15.50
CA ILE A 349 -0.01 -10.32 14.07
C ILE A 349 -0.18 -11.74 13.53
N LEU A 350 0.09 -12.76 14.35
CA LEU A 350 -0.02 -14.16 13.95
C LEU A 350 -1.48 -14.60 13.92
N THR A 351 -2.29 -14.17 14.88
CA THR A 351 -3.73 -14.48 14.89
C THR A 351 -4.47 -13.72 13.79
N ALA A 352 -4.12 -12.45 13.55
CA ALA A 352 -4.72 -11.63 12.51
C ALA A 352 -4.46 -12.14 11.07
N MET A 353 -3.42 -12.96 10.84
CA MET A 353 -3.19 -13.60 9.53
C MET A 353 -4.24 -14.66 9.19
N TYR A 354 -4.92 -15.23 10.19
CA TYR A 354 -6.02 -16.17 9.97
C TYR A 354 -7.35 -15.43 9.87
N SER A 355 -7.70 -14.70 10.92
CA SER A 355 -8.85 -13.78 10.95
C SER A 355 -8.82 -12.94 12.23
N VAL A 356 -9.39 -11.75 12.18
CA VAL A 356 -9.66 -10.96 13.38
C VAL A 356 -10.89 -11.57 14.08
N PRO A 357 -10.86 -11.80 15.40
CA PRO A 357 -12.01 -12.33 16.12
C PRO A 357 -13.21 -11.39 16.01
N LYS A 358 -14.42 -11.94 16.02
CA LYS A 358 -15.65 -11.13 16.10
C LYS A 358 -15.77 -10.44 17.45
N TYR A 359 -16.61 -9.41 17.53
CA TYR A 359 -16.79 -8.58 18.72
C TYR A 359 -17.08 -9.38 20.01
N GLU A 360 -17.90 -10.44 19.93
CA GLU A 360 -18.23 -11.27 21.10
C GLU A 360 -17.31 -12.48 21.31
N GLU A 361 -16.44 -12.77 20.36
CA GLU A 361 -15.57 -13.94 20.41
C GLU A 361 -14.41 -13.75 21.40
N ILE A 362 -13.98 -14.86 22.00
CA ILE A 362 -12.76 -14.87 22.79
C ILE A 362 -11.55 -14.66 21.88
N ASP A 363 -10.72 -13.67 22.22
CA ASP A 363 -9.42 -13.47 21.58
C ASP A 363 -8.52 -14.70 21.83
N PRO A 364 -8.09 -15.43 20.78
CA PRO A 364 -7.21 -16.59 20.93
C PRO A 364 -5.76 -16.21 21.24
N THR A 365 -5.35 -14.96 21.02
CA THR A 365 -3.96 -14.51 21.08
C THR A 365 -3.27 -14.78 22.43
N PRO A 366 -3.88 -14.47 23.60
CA PRO A 366 -3.26 -14.72 24.90
C PRO A 366 -3.06 -16.22 25.19
N TRP A 367 -3.92 -17.07 24.63
CA TRP A 367 -3.86 -18.51 24.82
C TRP A 367 -2.88 -19.17 23.87
N MET A 368 -2.75 -18.65 22.65
CA MET A 368 -1.81 -19.16 21.65
C MET A 368 -0.37 -18.74 21.95
N ALA A 369 -0.13 -17.52 22.46
CA ALA A 369 1.20 -16.95 22.61
C ALA A 369 2.20 -17.83 23.40
N PRO A 370 1.84 -18.43 24.57
CA PRO A 370 2.76 -19.29 25.31
C PRO A 370 3.16 -20.55 24.52
N PHE A 371 2.22 -21.20 23.83
CA PHE A 371 2.52 -22.39 23.04
C PHE A 371 3.42 -22.04 21.86
N TYR A 372 3.11 -20.94 21.17
CA TYR A 372 3.91 -20.48 20.03
C TYR A 372 5.36 -20.19 20.47
N LEU A 373 5.56 -19.52 21.61
CA LEU A 373 6.89 -19.28 22.18
C LEU A 373 7.66 -20.58 22.38
N VAL A 374 7.03 -21.58 23.01
CA VAL A 374 7.69 -22.84 23.33
C VAL A 374 8.00 -23.64 22.07
N PHE A 375 7.06 -23.84 21.16
CA PHE A 375 7.30 -24.57 19.91
C PHE A 375 8.35 -23.92 19.03
N PHE A 376 8.28 -22.60 18.87
CA PHE A 376 9.28 -21.86 18.09
C PHE A 376 10.68 -21.98 18.70
N GLY A 377 10.76 -21.90 20.03
CA GLY A 377 12.00 -22.10 20.78
C GLY A 377 12.58 -23.49 20.59
N MET A 378 11.76 -24.55 20.73
CA MET A 378 12.17 -25.94 20.55
C MET A 378 12.65 -26.26 19.13
N MET A 379 12.07 -25.60 18.11
CA MET A 379 12.44 -25.85 16.70
C MET A 379 13.83 -25.30 16.34
N VAL A 380 14.20 -24.13 16.86
CA VAL A 380 15.48 -23.48 16.55
C VAL A 380 16.55 -23.81 17.59
N ALA A 381 16.20 -23.67 18.88
CA ALA A 381 16.96 -24.06 20.05
C ALA A 381 18.48 -23.80 19.96
N ASP A 382 18.87 -22.56 19.69
CA ASP A 382 20.28 -22.16 19.60
C ASP A 382 20.54 -20.83 20.30
N LEU A 383 21.41 -20.86 21.32
CA LEU A 383 21.72 -19.69 22.15
C LEU A 383 22.39 -18.57 21.35
N GLY A 384 23.26 -18.90 20.39
CA GLY A 384 23.99 -17.92 19.58
C GLY A 384 23.07 -17.17 18.62
N TYR A 385 22.24 -17.90 17.87
CA TYR A 385 21.24 -17.29 17.01
C TYR A 385 20.19 -16.50 17.80
N GLY A 386 19.71 -17.05 18.92
CA GLY A 386 18.79 -16.35 19.81
C GLY A 386 19.37 -15.02 20.33
N ALA A 387 20.61 -15.02 20.81
CA ALA A 387 21.28 -13.81 21.29
C ALA A 387 21.48 -12.76 20.19
N LEU A 388 21.87 -13.19 18.98
CA LEU A 388 22.04 -12.29 17.83
C LEU A 388 20.72 -11.61 17.47
N ILE A 389 19.63 -12.37 17.36
CA ILE A 389 18.30 -11.83 17.06
C ILE A 389 17.84 -10.89 18.18
N PHE A 390 18.05 -11.26 19.44
CA PHE A 390 17.70 -10.42 20.59
C PHE A 390 18.44 -9.06 20.56
N LEU A 391 19.74 -9.07 20.28
CA LEU A 391 20.54 -7.85 20.18
C LEU A 391 20.14 -7.00 18.99
N ALA A 392 19.94 -7.60 17.82
CA ALA A 392 19.53 -6.90 16.60
C ALA A 392 18.16 -6.24 16.76
N THR A 393 17.18 -6.97 17.30
CA THR A 393 15.82 -6.45 17.55
C THR A 393 15.82 -5.37 18.63
N THR A 394 16.59 -5.53 19.71
CA THR A 394 16.74 -4.52 20.76
C THR A 394 17.40 -3.25 20.24
N PHE A 395 18.42 -3.37 19.40
CA PHE A 395 19.07 -2.24 18.74
C PHE A 395 18.10 -1.51 17.80
N ALA A 396 17.37 -2.25 16.96
CA ALA A 396 16.38 -1.70 16.05
C ALA A 396 15.29 -0.92 16.79
N LEU A 397 14.72 -1.48 17.86
CA LEU A 397 13.68 -0.81 18.66
C LEU A 397 14.17 0.44 19.39
N ARG A 398 15.46 0.51 19.76
CA ARG A 398 16.03 1.67 20.47
C ARG A 398 16.55 2.77 19.54
N LYS A 399 17.05 2.43 18.35
CA LYS A 399 17.73 3.37 17.45
C LYS A 399 16.91 3.75 16.22
N LEU A 400 15.93 2.95 15.81
CA LEU A 400 15.15 3.17 14.59
C LEU A 400 13.70 3.52 14.94
N THR A 401 13.17 4.53 14.26
CA THR A 401 11.73 4.85 14.26
C THR A 401 11.02 3.97 13.23
N LEU A 402 10.45 2.87 13.70
CA LEU A 402 9.78 1.87 12.86
C LEU A 402 8.27 2.15 12.75
N PRO A 403 7.60 1.75 11.65
CA PRO A 403 6.14 1.72 11.58
C PRO A 403 5.52 0.94 12.74
N LYS A 404 4.27 1.26 13.13
CA LYS A 404 3.55 0.54 14.20
C LYS A 404 3.52 -0.98 13.95
N SER A 405 3.22 -1.41 12.70
CA SER A 405 3.20 -2.83 12.31
C SER A 405 4.59 -3.48 12.42
N THR A 406 5.62 -2.86 11.82
CA THR A 406 7.00 -3.35 11.91
C THR A 406 7.52 -3.40 13.35
N THR A 407 7.11 -2.44 14.19
CA THR A 407 7.47 -2.43 15.62
C THR A 407 6.88 -3.64 16.34
N LYS A 408 5.60 -3.98 16.09
CA LYS A 408 4.98 -5.19 16.64
C LYS A 408 5.75 -6.44 16.18
N PHE A 409 6.11 -6.50 14.89
CA PHE A 409 6.89 -7.62 14.34
C PHE A 409 8.28 -7.74 14.97
N VAL A 410 9.04 -6.66 15.09
CA VAL A 410 10.37 -6.68 15.73
C VAL A 410 10.27 -7.09 17.20
N ARG A 411 9.22 -6.64 17.92
CA ARG A 411 8.96 -7.09 19.29
C ARG A 411 8.61 -8.58 19.38
N LEU A 412 7.87 -9.11 18.40
CA LEU A 412 7.59 -10.55 18.32
C LEU A 412 8.89 -11.34 18.25
N PHE A 413 9.80 -10.99 17.33
CA PHE A 413 11.12 -11.65 17.24
C PHE A 413 11.96 -11.48 18.50
N GLN A 414 11.88 -10.32 19.15
CA GLN A 414 12.55 -10.11 20.44
C GLN A 414 12.05 -11.11 21.50
N LEU A 415 10.73 -11.32 21.62
CA LEU A 415 10.16 -12.29 22.56
C LEU A 415 10.49 -13.74 22.17
N LEU A 416 10.41 -14.08 20.88
CA LEU A 416 10.77 -15.42 20.39
C LEU A 416 12.24 -15.74 20.63
N SER A 417 13.13 -14.76 20.46
CA SER A 417 14.57 -14.94 20.67
C SER A 417 14.90 -15.33 22.11
N ILE A 418 14.13 -14.86 23.10
CA ILE A 418 14.26 -15.29 24.50
C ILE A 418 13.97 -16.78 24.62
N SER A 419 12.88 -17.25 24.00
CA SER A 419 12.54 -18.68 23.99
C SER A 419 13.61 -19.52 23.30
N ILE A 420 14.12 -19.07 22.14
CA ILE A 420 15.22 -19.74 21.43
C ILE A 420 16.45 -19.87 22.31
N MET A 421 16.83 -18.82 23.05
CA MET A 421 17.97 -18.87 23.96
C MET A 421 17.75 -19.86 25.12
N VAL A 422 16.54 -19.87 25.71
CA VAL A 422 16.20 -20.80 26.79
C VAL A 422 16.31 -22.25 26.30
N TRP A 423 15.73 -22.57 25.14
CA TRP A 423 15.82 -23.91 24.57
C TRP A 423 17.21 -24.25 24.05
N GLY A 424 17.98 -23.27 23.56
CA GLY A 424 19.38 -23.45 23.20
C GLY A 424 20.27 -23.79 24.39
N ILE A 425 19.98 -23.26 25.58
CA ILE A 425 20.64 -23.66 26.83
C ILE A 425 20.23 -25.09 27.23
N ILE A 426 18.94 -25.44 27.12
CA ILE A 426 18.44 -26.78 27.43
C ILE A 426 19.08 -27.82 26.51
N TYR A 427 19.17 -27.53 25.19
CA TYR A 427 19.76 -28.42 24.20
C TYR A 427 21.28 -28.35 24.11
N GLY A 428 21.89 -27.39 24.81
CA GLY A 428 23.34 -27.19 24.80
C GLY A 428 23.89 -26.79 23.43
N SER A 429 23.20 -25.93 22.67
CA SER A 429 23.62 -25.49 21.33
C SER A 429 23.84 -23.97 21.27
N ALA A 430 24.96 -23.54 20.69
CA ALA A 430 25.25 -22.14 20.37
C ALA A 430 26.01 -22.01 19.03
N PHE A 431 25.46 -21.26 18.07
CA PHE A 431 26.02 -21.13 16.71
C PHE A 431 26.25 -22.48 16.02
N GLY A 432 25.43 -23.49 16.33
CA GLY A 432 25.61 -24.87 15.88
C GLY A 432 26.75 -25.64 16.54
N LEU A 433 27.42 -25.06 17.55
CA LEU A 433 28.42 -25.75 18.38
C LEU A 433 27.75 -26.29 19.66
N THR A 434 28.21 -27.47 20.10
CA THR A 434 27.76 -28.06 21.37
C THR A 434 28.44 -27.37 22.55
N LEU A 435 27.64 -26.96 23.54
CA LEU A 435 28.08 -26.34 24.78
C LEU A 435 28.52 -27.41 25.79
N PRO A 436 29.40 -27.05 26.76
CA PRO A 436 29.86 -28.00 27.80
C PRO A 436 28.77 -28.41 28.79
N PHE A 437 27.62 -27.72 28.78
CA PHE A 437 26.42 -28.07 29.52
C PHE A 437 25.31 -28.37 28.52
N GLN A 438 24.69 -29.55 28.65
CA GLN A 438 23.60 -30.00 27.80
C GLN A 438 22.63 -30.78 28.70
N LEU A 439 21.37 -30.33 28.76
CA LEU A 439 20.36 -30.93 29.61
C LEU A 439 19.59 -32.02 28.86
N LEU A 440 19.33 -31.80 27.58
CA LEU A 440 18.71 -32.74 26.65
C LEU A 440 19.49 -32.72 25.34
N ALA A 441 20.01 -33.85 24.90
CA ALA A 441 20.70 -33.93 23.62
C ALA A 441 19.70 -34.27 22.51
N PRO A 442 19.44 -33.40 21.52
CA PRO A 442 18.41 -33.68 20.50
C PRO A 442 18.61 -34.98 19.72
N THR A 443 19.86 -35.42 19.58
CA THR A 443 20.23 -36.66 18.92
C THR A 443 20.12 -37.91 19.80
N GLU A 444 20.38 -37.79 21.10
CA GLU A 444 20.38 -38.94 22.02
C GLU A 444 19.02 -39.09 22.73
N ASP A 445 18.41 -37.97 23.12
CA ASP A 445 17.14 -37.88 23.85
C ASP A 445 15.94 -37.64 22.93
N PHE A 446 16.02 -38.09 21.67
CA PHE A 446 14.96 -37.90 20.69
C PHE A 446 13.59 -38.35 21.21
N MET A 447 13.51 -39.52 21.85
CA MET A 447 12.26 -40.04 22.41
C MET A 447 11.69 -39.16 23.52
N THR A 448 12.55 -38.55 24.34
CA THR A 448 12.16 -37.63 25.41
C THR A 448 11.60 -36.34 24.83
N ILE A 449 12.25 -35.76 23.82
CA ILE A 449 11.79 -34.55 23.13
C ILE A 449 10.49 -34.81 22.37
N PHE A 450 10.38 -35.98 21.73
CA PHE A 450 9.15 -36.40 21.06
C PHE A 450 8.00 -36.53 22.06
N ALA A 451 8.20 -37.22 23.18
CA ALA A 451 7.20 -37.35 24.23
C ALA A 451 6.79 -35.98 24.80
N LEU A 452 7.75 -35.09 25.07
CA LEU A 452 7.50 -33.72 25.54
C LEU A 452 6.66 -32.93 24.52
N SER A 453 6.97 -33.05 23.22
CA SER A 453 6.24 -32.38 22.15
C SER A 453 4.80 -32.90 22.03
N VAL A 454 4.58 -34.21 22.18
CA VAL A 454 3.23 -34.81 22.17
C VAL A 454 2.43 -34.36 23.39
N ILE A 455 3.03 -34.33 24.58
CA ILE A 455 2.36 -33.84 25.80
C ILE A 455 1.98 -32.38 25.64
N PHE A 456 2.92 -31.53 25.22
CA PHE A 456 2.69 -30.10 25.08
C PHE A 456 1.69 -29.77 23.96
N GLY A 457 1.76 -30.48 22.83
CA GLY A 457 0.77 -30.41 21.75
C GLY A 457 -0.62 -30.88 22.20
N GLY A 458 -0.68 -31.94 23.01
CA GLY A 458 -1.91 -32.37 23.67
C GLY A 458 -2.52 -31.25 24.52
N ILE A 459 -1.73 -30.64 25.41
CA ILE A 459 -2.18 -29.52 26.25
C ILE A 459 -2.68 -28.34 25.40
N GLN A 460 -2.01 -28.04 24.28
CA GLN A 460 -2.45 -26.99 23.36
C GLN A 460 -3.84 -27.31 22.76
N ILE A 461 -4.05 -28.55 22.30
CA ILE A 461 -5.35 -28.99 21.76
C ILE A 461 -6.44 -28.92 22.84
N TYR A 462 -6.16 -29.40 24.06
CA TYR A 462 -7.10 -29.29 25.19
C TYR A 462 -7.46 -27.85 25.50
N THR A 463 -6.49 -26.94 25.42
CA THR A 463 -6.72 -25.50 25.63
C THR A 463 -7.63 -24.94 24.54
N GLY A 464 -7.41 -25.28 23.26
CA GLY A 464 -8.28 -24.88 22.15
C GLY A 464 -9.73 -25.38 22.32
N LEU A 465 -9.91 -26.65 22.64
CA LEU A 465 -11.23 -27.25 22.89
C LEU A 465 -11.92 -26.64 24.11
N PHE A 466 -11.16 -26.32 25.16
CA PHE A 466 -11.67 -25.62 26.33
C PHE A 466 -12.18 -24.22 25.98
N LEU A 467 -11.46 -23.48 25.12
CA LEU A 467 -11.91 -22.18 24.64
C LEU A 467 -13.19 -22.29 23.81
N ALA A 468 -13.29 -23.31 22.94
CA ALA A 468 -14.52 -23.59 22.20
C ALA A 468 -15.71 -23.89 23.12
N ALA A 469 -15.51 -24.71 24.16
CA ALA A 469 -16.54 -24.97 25.17
C ALA A 469 -16.95 -23.67 25.90
N LYS A 470 -15.97 -22.88 26.35
CA LYS A 470 -16.17 -21.63 27.08
C LYS A 470 -16.93 -20.58 26.25
N GLU A 471 -16.60 -20.47 24.96
CA GLU A 471 -17.29 -19.60 23.99
C GLU A 471 -18.77 -19.97 23.87
N ASN A 472 -19.08 -21.26 23.69
CA ASN A 472 -20.45 -21.75 23.59
C ASN A 472 -21.24 -21.59 24.90
N ILE A 473 -20.60 -21.77 26.06
CA ILE A 473 -21.21 -21.50 27.37
C ILE A 473 -21.55 -20.01 27.51
N LYS A 474 -20.66 -19.11 27.07
CA LYS A 474 -20.90 -17.67 27.09
C LYS A 474 -22.11 -17.29 26.23
N LYS A 475 -22.30 -17.98 25.09
CA LYS A 475 -23.49 -17.85 24.22
C LYS A 475 -24.75 -18.56 24.75
N LYS A 476 -24.70 -19.15 25.95
CA LYS A 476 -25.77 -19.96 26.58
C LYS A 476 -26.15 -21.21 25.75
N GLN A 477 -25.28 -21.67 24.86
CA GLN A 477 -25.48 -22.85 24.03
C GLN A 477 -24.86 -24.09 24.70
N TYR A 478 -25.43 -24.52 25.84
CA TYR A 478 -24.84 -25.56 26.69
C TYR A 478 -24.70 -26.92 25.99
N LEU A 479 -25.70 -27.32 25.19
CA LEU A 479 -25.66 -28.57 24.43
C LEU A 479 -24.50 -28.55 23.42
N THR A 480 -24.36 -27.46 22.67
CA THR A 480 -23.28 -27.27 21.70
C THR A 480 -21.91 -27.19 22.38
N ALA A 481 -21.83 -26.64 23.60
CA ALA A 481 -20.59 -26.66 24.39
C ALA A 481 -20.15 -28.08 24.78
N VAL A 482 -21.11 -28.98 25.05
CA VAL A 482 -20.82 -30.39 25.32
C VAL A 482 -20.31 -31.06 24.05
N SER A 483 -21.04 -31.01 22.94
CA SER A 483 -20.64 -31.70 21.70
C SER A 483 -19.36 -31.13 21.08
N ALA A 484 -19.26 -29.81 20.92
CA ALA A 484 -18.15 -29.16 20.22
C ALA A 484 -16.89 -28.95 21.09
N GLY A 485 -16.99 -29.17 22.40
CA GLY A 485 -15.89 -28.94 23.35
C GLY A 485 -15.59 -30.15 24.21
N PHE A 486 -16.41 -30.39 25.24
CA PHE A 486 -16.15 -31.42 26.25
C PHE A 486 -16.13 -32.85 25.68
N SER A 487 -16.99 -33.16 24.71
CA SER A 487 -17.00 -34.47 24.06
C SER A 487 -15.72 -34.72 23.26
N TRP A 488 -15.20 -33.72 22.54
CA TRP A 488 -13.88 -33.85 21.89
C TRP A 488 -12.74 -34.03 22.90
N GLN A 489 -12.79 -33.34 24.04
CA GLN A 489 -11.84 -33.58 25.13
C GLN A 489 -11.95 -35.01 25.68
N GLY A 490 -13.18 -35.53 25.81
CA GLY A 490 -13.45 -36.91 26.23
C GLY A 490 -12.95 -37.95 25.25
N ILE A 491 -13.10 -37.71 23.93
CA ILE A 491 -12.52 -38.57 22.87
C ILE A 491 -11.00 -38.61 23.01
N LEU A 492 -10.35 -37.45 23.06
CA LEU A 492 -8.90 -37.36 23.19
C LEU A 492 -8.41 -38.03 24.48
N THR A 493 -9.08 -37.77 25.62
CA THR A 493 -8.73 -38.38 26.91
C THR A 493 -8.85 -39.90 26.83
N GLY A 494 -9.95 -40.40 26.25
CA GLY A 494 -10.17 -41.83 26.08
C GLY A 494 -9.10 -42.50 25.20
N ILE A 495 -8.69 -41.85 24.11
CA ILE A 495 -7.60 -42.33 23.25
C ILE A 495 -6.27 -42.33 24.00
N PHE A 496 -5.92 -41.25 24.71
CA PHE A 496 -4.67 -41.19 25.48
C PHE A 496 -4.62 -42.23 26.60
N VAL A 497 -5.74 -42.42 27.32
CA VAL A 497 -5.84 -43.45 28.39
C VAL A 497 -5.72 -44.85 27.80
N ALA A 498 -6.38 -45.12 26.67
CA ALA A 498 -6.28 -46.42 26.00
C ALA A 498 -4.86 -46.69 25.49
N ALA A 499 -4.21 -45.69 24.87
CA ALA A 499 -2.83 -45.79 24.40
C ALA A 499 -1.83 -45.97 25.55
N ALA A 500 -2.02 -45.27 26.67
CA ALA A 500 -1.19 -45.47 27.86
C ALA A 500 -1.39 -46.86 28.47
N GLY A 501 -2.64 -47.34 28.51
CA GLY A 501 -2.97 -48.68 28.99
C GLY A 501 -2.32 -49.79 28.18
N SER A 502 -2.18 -49.63 26.86
CA SER A 502 -1.59 -50.63 25.97
C SER A 502 -0.08 -50.49 25.76
N LEU A 503 0.48 -49.29 25.84
CA LEU A 503 1.89 -49.04 25.51
C LEU A 503 2.79 -48.85 26.74
N VAL A 504 2.22 -48.49 27.90
CA VAL A 504 3.00 -48.12 29.09
C VAL A 504 2.72 -49.03 30.28
N PHE A 505 1.45 -49.36 30.53
CA PHE A 505 1.03 -50.05 31.76
C PHE A 505 0.55 -51.50 31.56
N ASP A 506 0.49 -51.99 30.31
CA ASP A 506 -0.01 -53.33 29.93
C ASP A 506 -1.31 -53.75 30.63
N SER A 507 -2.21 -52.78 30.87
CA SER A 507 -3.43 -52.98 31.64
C SER A 507 -4.64 -53.01 30.74
N SER A 508 -5.27 -54.19 30.63
CA SER A 508 -6.50 -54.38 29.86
C SER A 508 -7.66 -53.51 30.35
N LEU A 509 -7.72 -53.24 31.66
CA LEU A 509 -8.76 -52.39 32.25
C LEU A 509 -8.68 -50.95 31.75
N LEU A 510 -7.47 -50.37 31.74
CA LEU A 510 -7.25 -49.01 31.23
C LEU A 510 -7.62 -48.88 29.75
N VAL A 511 -7.32 -49.90 28.95
CA VAL A 511 -7.72 -49.96 27.54
C VAL A 511 -9.25 -49.99 27.38
N THR A 512 -9.95 -50.85 28.13
CA THR A 512 -11.42 -50.93 28.08
C THR A 512 -12.08 -49.63 28.55
N VAL A 513 -11.59 -49.03 29.64
CA VAL A 513 -12.14 -47.77 30.16
C VAL A 513 -11.89 -46.61 29.18
N GLY A 514 -10.68 -46.49 28.64
CA GLY A 514 -10.33 -45.44 27.68
C GLY A 514 -11.15 -45.55 26.39
N THR A 515 -11.28 -46.76 25.84
CA THR A 515 -12.11 -47.01 24.64
C THR A 515 -13.59 -46.75 24.88
N ALA A 516 -14.13 -47.18 26.03
CA ALA A 516 -15.53 -46.90 26.39
C ALA A 516 -15.79 -45.40 26.52
N LEU A 517 -14.88 -44.65 27.15
CA LEU A 517 -14.98 -43.19 27.27
C LEU A 517 -14.92 -42.50 25.90
N ALA A 518 -14.02 -42.93 25.02
CA ALA A 518 -13.90 -42.36 23.68
C ALA A 518 -15.16 -42.62 22.84
N LEU A 519 -15.70 -43.84 22.87
CA LEU A 519 -16.93 -44.20 22.16
C LEU A 519 -18.16 -43.46 22.70
N PHE A 520 -18.29 -43.35 24.02
CA PHE A 520 -19.36 -42.58 24.63
C PHE A 520 -19.29 -41.09 24.25
N SER A 521 -18.09 -40.52 24.26
CA SER A 521 -17.88 -39.13 23.89
C SER A 521 -18.13 -38.89 22.40
N ALA A 522 -17.71 -39.80 21.51
CA ALA A 522 -18.02 -39.76 20.09
C ALA A 522 -19.53 -39.89 19.81
N PHE A 523 -20.24 -40.70 20.58
CA PHE A 523 -21.69 -40.77 20.52
C PHE A 523 -22.34 -39.43 20.87
N LEU A 524 -21.87 -38.73 21.90
CA LEU A 524 -22.37 -37.39 22.26
C LEU A 524 -22.12 -36.34 21.16
N VAL A 525 -20.97 -36.41 20.49
CA VAL A 525 -20.64 -35.52 19.35
C VAL A 525 -21.68 -35.65 18.23
N ILE A 526 -22.16 -36.86 17.95
CA ILE A 526 -23.13 -37.11 16.86
C ILE A 526 -24.57 -36.83 17.31
N VAL A 527 -24.94 -37.29 18.50
CA VAL A 527 -26.35 -37.28 18.95
C VAL A 527 -26.83 -35.88 19.32
N ILE A 528 -25.97 -35.06 19.92
CA ILE A 528 -26.38 -33.72 20.37
C ILE A 528 -26.75 -32.81 19.19
N PRO A 529 -25.93 -32.69 18.12
CA PRO A 529 -26.32 -31.96 16.91
C PRO A 529 -27.58 -32.53 16.23
N MET A 530 -27.76 -33.86 16.25
CA MET A 530 -28.96 -34.53 15.71
C MET A 530 -30.24 -34.17 16.47
N ILE A 531 -30.15 -33.90 17.78
CA ILE A 531 -31.27 -33.41 18.60
C ILE A 531 -31.55 -31.92 18.34
N GLN A 532 -30.51 -31.15 18.01
CA GLN A 532 -30.63 -29.70 17.76
C GLN A 532 -31.07 -29.35 16.34
N SER A 533 -30.81 -30.20 15.35
CA SER A 533 -31.11 -29.92 13.94
C SER A 533 -32.59 -30.16 13.60
N LYS A 534 -33.17 -29.29 12.76
CA LYS A 534 -34.55 -29.45 12.25
C LYS A 534 -34.74 -30.69 11.36
N SER A 535 -33.64 -31.23 10.80
CA SER A 535 -33.64 -32.50 10.07
C SER A 535 -32.60 -33.45 10.69
N LYS A 536 -33.00 -34.71 10.92
CA LYS A 536 -32.12 -35.73 11.52
C LYS A 536 -30.88 -36.05 10.67
N VAL A 537 -31.00 -35.90 9.35
CA VAL A 537 -29.90 -36.13 8.40
C VAL A 537 -28.91 -34.96 8.41
N GLY A 538 -29.39 -33.71 8.51
CA GLY A 538 -28.51 -32.54 8.57
C GLY A 538 -27.65 -32.48 9.83
N GLY A 539 -28.19 -32.92 10.97
CA GLY A 539 -27.45 -32.96 12.24
C GLY A 539 -26.31 -33.99 12.25
N PHE A 540 -26.48 -35.12 11.54
CA PHE A 540 -25.46 -36.18 11.45
C PHE A 540 -24.20 -35.72 10.67
N PHE A 541 -24.35 -34.86 9.66
CA PHE A 541 -23.23 -34.32 8.88
C PHE A 541 -22.58 -33.07 9.50
N SER A 542 -23.21 -32.47 10.51
CA SER A 542 -22.67 -31.31 11.24
C SER A 542 -21.93 -31.66 12.53
N GLY A 543 -22.05 -32.91 13.00
CA GLY A 543 -21.42 -33.42 14.21
C GLY A 543 -19.99 -33.88 13.98
#